data_AF-A0A975LKZ6-F1
#
_entry.id   AF-A0A975LKZ6-F1
#
_cell.length_a   1.000
_cell.length_b   1.000
_cell.length_c   1.000
_cell.angle_alpha   90.00
_cell.angle_beta   90.00
_cell.angle_gamma   90.00
#
_symmetry.space_group_name_H-M   'P 1'
#
loop_
_entity.id
_entity.type
_entity.pdbx_description
1 polymer ?
#
loop_
_entity_poly.entity_id
_entity_poly.type
_entity_poly.pdbx_seq_one_letter_code
_entity_poly.pdbx_strand_id
1 'polypeptide(L)'
;MTKYIRENQYLLSLIVVLFFSLTLLNIVFSLLGVFCLIIPFIMLALSKKNIWCKYYCPRSSVLMLFLSKISLRLKPPKWLISNAKNILIMYFGLNLFFAVMSTIMVSVGRIPPIDYVRFMIVFRVPFDLPQFVDLQTSPILLHFSYRIYSIMFSSTVIGLVLGFIYYPRTWCSVCPMKQALNYVKK
;
A
#
# COMPACT_ATOMS: atom_id res chain seq x y z
N MET A 1 -4.57 -26.24 -0.64
CA MET A 1 -3.61 -25.20 -0.20
C MET A 1 -2.86 -25.77 1.00
N THR A 2 -1.58 -26.11 0.83
CA THR A 2 -0.77 -26.83 1.84
C THR A 2 -0.61 -26.01 3.13
N LYS A 3 -0.61 -26.70 4.28
CA LYS A 3 -0.54 -26.12 5.64
C LYS A 3 0.60 -25.09 5.78
N TYR A 4 1.76 -25.40 5.22
CA TYR A 4 2.97 -24.55 5.16
C TYR A 4 2.76 -23.18 4.48
N ILE A 5 2.00 -23.13 3.38
CA ILE A 5 1.72 -21.88 2.66
C ILE A 5 0.80 -20.97 3.49
N ARG A 6 -0.10 -21.57 4.30
CA ARG A 6 -1.03 -20.84 5.16
C ARG A 6 -0.33 -20.24 6.39
N GLU A 7 0.60 -20.97 7.02
CA GLU A 7 1.41 -20.45 8.14
C GLU A 7 2.24 -19.22 7.73
N ASN A 8 2.93 -19.29 6.59
CA ASN A 8 3.72 -18.15 6.10
C ASN A 8 2.84 -16.93 5.78
N GLN A 9 1.58 -17.14 5.38
CA GLN A 9 0.62 -16.06 5.16
C GLN A 9 0.15 -15.42 6.45
N TYR A 10 0.00 -16.18 7.54
CA TYR A 10 -0.35 -15.63 8.84
C TYR A 10 0.76 -14.70 9.35
N LEU A 11 2.02 -15.13 9.29
CA LEU A 11 3.17 -14.29 9.65
C LEU A 11 3.19 -12.98 8.85
N LEU A 12 3.01 -13.07 7.53
CA LEU A 12 2.97 -11.89 6.65
C LEU A 12 1.78 -10.95 6.93
N SER A 13 0.63 -11.49 7.33
CA SER A 13 -0.51 -10.67 7.72
C SER A 13 -0.31 -9.97 9.06
N LEU A 14 0.37 -10.63 9.99
CA LEU A 14 0.71 -10.10 11.31
C LEU A 14 1.63 -8.89 11.16
N ILE A 15 2.59 -8.94 10.22
CA ILE A 15 3.45 -7.79 9.86
C ILE A 15 2.63 -6.57 9.43
N VAL A 16 1.54 -6.74 8.66
CA VAL A 16 0.70 -5.60 8.24
C VAL A 16 -0.08 -5.02 9.41
N VAL A 17 -0.66 -5.88 10.25
CA VAL A 17 -1.40 -5.45 11.44
C VAL A 17 -0.45 -4.70 12.38
N LEU A 18 0.73 -5.26 12.65
CA LEU A 18 1.77 -4.58 13.42
C LEU A 18 2.15 -3.23 12.81
N PHE A 19 2.39 -3.16 11.49
CA PHE A 19 2.70 -1.89 10.82
C PHE A 19 1.63 -0.82 11.06
N PHE A 20 0.34 -1.15 10.90
CA PHE A 20 -0.74 -0.20 11.18
C PHE A 20 -0.83 0.15 12.67
N SER A 21 -0.67 -0.82 13.57
CA SER A 21 -0.68 -0.57 15.02
C SER A 21 0.49 0.32 15.47
N LEU A 22 1.70 0.07 14.98
CA LEU A 22 2.87 0.92 15.27
C LEU A 22 2.68 2.34 14.74
N THR A 23 2.01 2.49 13.59
CA THR A 23 1.75 3.82 13.03
C THR A 23 0.77 4.63 13.87
N LEU A 24 -0.14 3.98 14.61
CA LEU A 24 -1.00 4.66 15.58
C LEU A 24 -0.20 5.16 16.78
N LEU A 25 0.86 4.45 17.19
CA LEU A 25 1.74 4.92 18.27
C LEU A 25 2.54 6.14 17.83
N ASN A 26 3.13 6.10 16.62
CA ASN A 26 3.84 7.22 16.03
C ASN A 26 3.83 7.13 14.49
N ILE A 27 3.50 8.24 13.82
CA ILE A 27 3.36 8.28 12.36
C ILE A 27 4.66 7.95 11.61
N VAL A 28 5.82 8.23 12.21
CA VAL A 28 7.15 8.03 11.59
C VAL A 28 7.41 6.57 11.24
N PHE A 29 6.83 5.62 11.97
CA PHE A 29 6.96 4.19 11.64
C PHE A 29 6.37 3.84 10.27
N SER A 30 5.51 4.69 9.70
CA SER A 30 4.99 4.49 8.36
C SER A 30 6.08 4.48 7.28
N LEU A 31 7.25 5.07 7.54
CA LEU A 31 8.40 5.04 6.62
C LEU A 31 8.86 3.62 6.27
N LEU A 32 8.62 2.64 7.14
CA LEU A 32 8.89 1.23 6.82
C LEU A 32 8.14 0.76 5.57
N GLY A 33 7.01 1.40 5.24
CA GLY A 33 6.26 1.15 4.00
C GLY A 33 7.07 1.43 2.73
N VAL A 34 8.09 2.30 2.79
CA VAL A 34 9.00 2.56 1.67
C VAL A 34 9.78 1.29 1.30
N PHE A 35 10.22 0.50 2.28
CA PHE A 35 10.86 -0.79 1.99
C PHE A 35 9.90 -1.73 1.24
N CYS A 36 8.63 -1.79 1.65
CA CYS A 36 7.63 -2.61 0.96
C CYS A 36 7.38 -2.17 -0.49
N LEU A 37 7.61 -0.89 -0.81
CA LEU A 37 7.52 -0.34 -2.16
C LEU A 37 8.78 -0.64 -2.99
N ILE A 38 9.97 -0.60 -2.39
CA ILE A 38 11.26 -0.76 -3.09
C ILE A 38 11.62 -2.24 -3.31
N ILE A 39 11.41 -3.10 -2.31
CA ILE A 39 11.76 -4.54 -2.36
C ILE A 39 11.23 -5.26 -3.62
N PRO A 40 9.97 -5.10 -4.07
CA PRO A 40 9.50 -5.77 -5.28
C PRO A 40 10.33 -5.44 -6.53
N PHE A 41 10.84 -4.21 -6.64
CA PHE A 41 11.68 -3.80 -7.77
C PHE A 41 13.08 -4.39 -7.66
N ILE A 42 13.69 -4.37 -6.47
CA ILE A 42 14.99 -5.02 -6.22
C ILE A 42 14.90 -6.51 -6.56
N MET A 43 13.86 -7.19 -6.08
CA MET A 43 13.70 -8.63 -6.30
C MET A 43 13.42 -8.97 -7.77
N LEU A 44 12.74 -8.08 -8.51
CA LEU A 44 12.60 -8.21 -9.95
C LEU A 44 13.93 -8.06 -10.68
N ALA A 45 14.76 -7.09 -10.30
CA ALA A 45 16.07 -6.87 -10.89
C ALA A 45 16.99 -8.09 -10.69
N LEU A 46 16.93 -8.72 -9.50
CA LEU A 46 17.74 -9.91 -9.19
C LEU A 46 17.20 -11.21 -9.81
N SER A 47 15.89 -11.46 -9.73
CA SER A 47 15.31 -12.77 -10.06
C SER A 47 14.58 -12.83 -11.41
N LYS A 48 14.38 -11.70 -12.11
CA LYS A 48 13.57 -11.55 -13.34
C LYS A 48 12.15 -12.16 -13.27
N LYS A 49 11.66 -12.40 -12.04
CA LYS A 49 10.40 -13.06 -11.73
C LYS A 49 9.69 -12.29 -10.62
N ASN A 50 8.37 -12.18 -10.72
CA ASN A 50 7.53 -11.44 -9.77
C ASN A 50 7.25 -12.27 -8.50
N ILE A 51 8.31 -12.72 -7.83
CA ILE A 51 8.23 -13.61 -6.66
C ILE A 51 7.57 -12.87 -5.49
N TRP A 52 7.93 -11.60 -5.29
CA TRP A 52 7.39 -10.76 -4.20
C TRP A 52 5.87 -10.68 -4.24
N CYS A 53 5.28 -10.27 -5.36
CA CYS A 53 3.83 -10.14 -5.50
C CYS A 53 3.08 -11.48 -5.38
N LYS A 54 3.75 -12.62 -5.65
CA LYS A 54 3.12 -13.95 -5.62
C LYS A 54 3.15 -14.60 -4.23
N TYR A 55 4.26 -14.44 -3.49
CA TYR A 55 4.51 -15.18 -2.25
C TYR A 55 4.72 -14.29 -1.00
N TYR A 56 5.36 -13.13 -1.15
CA TYR A 56 5.85 -12.33 -0.01
C TYR A 56 5.09 -11.02 0.22
N CYS A 57 4.17 -10.64 -0.67
CA CYS A 57 3.41 -9.39 -0.51
C CYS A 57 2.51 -9.46 0.74
N PRO A 58 2.81 -8.67 1.80
CA PRO A 58 2.17 -8.85 3.10
C PRO A 58 0.69 -8.46 3.05
N ARG A 59 0.34 -7.48 2.22
CA ARG A 59 -1.05 -7.09 1.94
C ARG A 59 -1.87 -8.19 1.25
N SER A 60 -1.30 -8.91 0.28
CA SER A 60 -2.00 -10.01 -0.41
C SER A 60 -2.34 -11.13 0.57
N SER A 61 -1.48 -11.35 1.57
CA SER A 61 -1.72 -12.31 2.64
C SER A 61 -2.88 -11.90 3.54
N VAL A 62 -2.98 -10.63 3.93
CA VAL A 62 -4.15 -10.09 4.69
C VAL A 62 -5.44 -10.34 3.93
N LEU A 63 -5.50 -9.94 2.66
CA LEU A 63 -6.71 -10.11 1.84
C LEU A 63 -7.10 -11.59 1.74
N MET A 64 -6.14 -12.49 1.53
CA MET A 64 -6.44 -13.89 1.38
C MET A 64 -6.87 -14.56 2.70
N LEU A 65 -6.30 -14.17 3.83
CA LEU A 65 -6.71 -14.71 5.13
C LEU A 65 -8.09 -14.21 5.54
N PHE A 66 -8.31 -12.90 5.54
CA PHE A 66 -9.58 -12.30 6.00
C PHE A 66 -10.75 -12.60 5.05
N LEU A 67 -10.56 -12.46 3.74
CA LEU A 67 -11.66 -12.56 2.78
C LEU A 67 -11.87 -13.99 2.24
N SER A 68 -10.99 -14.97 2.53
CA SER A 68 -11.22 -16.36 2.09
C SER A 68 -12.53 -16.96 2.60
N LYS A 69 -12.96 -16.53 3.80
CA LYS A 69 -14.19 -16.97 4.47
C LYS A 69 -15.41 -16.08 4.18
N ILE A 70 -15.19 -14.80 3.86
CA ILE A 70 -16.24 -13.77 3.82
C ILE A 70 -16.57 -13.31 2.39
N SER A 71 -15.68 -13.53 1.42
CA SER A 71 -15.89 -13.03 0.05
C SER A 71 -17.11 -13.65 -0.65
N LEU A 72 -17.83 -12.80 -1.40
CA LEU A 72 -18.95 -13.19 -2.27
C LEU A 72 -18.48 -13.97 -3.51
N ARG A 73 -17.16 -13.98 -3.78
CA ARG A 73 -16.48 -14.74 -4.87
C ARG A 73 -17.05 -14.45 -6.26
N LEU A 74 -17.56 -13.24 -6.48
CA LEU A 74 -18.01 -12.82 -7.80
C LEU A 74 -16.82 -12.75 -8.77
N LYS A 75 -17.08 -13.04 -10.04
CA LYS A 75 -16.08 -12.91 -11.10
C LYS A 75 -15.83 -11.41 -11.37
N PRO A 76 -14.58 -10.93 -11.31
CA PRO A 76 -14.27 -9.54 -11.61
C PRO A 76 -14.64 -9.19 -13.07
N PRO A 77 -15.24 -8.01 -13.32
CA PRO A 77 -15.58 -7.57 -14.66
C PRO A 77 -14.30 -7.32 -15.49
N LYS A 78 -14.38 -7.60 -16.81
CA LYS A 78 -13.22 -7.49 -17.72
C LYS A 78 -12.60 -6.07 -17.72
N TRP A 79 -13.42 -5.03 -17.62
CA TRP A 79 -12.97 -3.62 -17.60
C TRP A 79 -12.01 -3.30 -16.44
N LEU A 80 -12.25 -3.90 -15.26
CA LEU A 80 -11.40 -3.70 -14.08
C LEU A 80 -10.00 -4.30 -14.29
N ILE A 81 -9.89 -5.36 -15.07
CA ILE A 81 -8.62 -6.05 -15.34
C ILE A 81 -7.91 -5.45 -16.55
N SER A 82 -8.66 -4.96 -17.56
CA SER A 82 -8.09 -4.46 -18.81
C SER A 82 -7.72 -2.98 -18.77
N ASN A 83 -8.65 -2.10 -18.39
CA ASN A 83 -8.51 -0.66 -18.58
C ASN A 83 -8.09 0.02 -17.28
N ALA A 84 -8.71 -0.37 -16.17
CA ALA A 84 -8.44 0.25 -14.87
C ALA A 84 -6.98 0.07 -14.42
N LYS A 85 -6.30 -1.00 -14.85
CA LYS A 85 -4.88 -1.23 -14.52
C LYS A 85 -3.97 -0.08 -14.99
N ASN A 86 -4.21 0.49 -16.17
CA ASN A 86 -3.33 1.53 -16.72
C ASN A 86 -3.57 2.86 -15.99
N ILE A 87 -4.84 3.17 -15.74
CA ILE A 87 -5.26 4.34 -14.96
C ILE A 87 -4.67 4.28 -13.55
N LEU A 88 -4.73 3.10 -12.90
CA LEU A 88 -4.20 2.91 -11.55
C LEU A 88 -2.68 3.05 -11.46
N ILE A 89 -1.92 2.56 -12.46
CA ILE A 89 -0.46 2.78 -12.51
C ILE A 89 -0.14 4.26 -12.62
N MET A 90 -0.79 4.95 -13.57
CA MET A 90 -0.56 6.37 -13.81
C MET A 90 -0.90 7.19 -12.56
N TYR A 91 -2.05 6.92 -11.96
CA TYR A 91 -2.48 7.54 -10.71
C TYR A 91 -1.48 7.30 -9.57
N PHE A 92 -1.01 6.07 -9.40
CA PHE A 92 -0.03 5.73 -8.35
C PHE A 92 1.33 6.41 -8.59
N GLY A 93 1.79 6.47 -9.84
CA GLY A 93 3.03 7.17 -10.21
C GLY A 93 2.96 8.67 -9.93
N LEU A 94 1.85 9.31 -10.31
CA LEU A 94 1.60 10.72 -10.00
C LEU A 94 1.56 10.98 -8.49
N ASN A 95 0.95 10.08 -7.72
CA ASN A 95 0.89 10.20 -6.26
C ASN A 95 2.29 10.18 -5.62
N LEU A 96 3.15 9.25 -6.05
CA LEU A 96 4.54 9.20 -5.58
C LEU A 96 5.32 10.45 -6.00
N PHE A 97 5.14 10.91 -7.23
CA PHE A 97 5.77 12.14 -7.71
C PHE A 97 5.37 13.35 -6.84
N PHE A 98 4.07 13.55 -6.59
CA PHE A 98 3.59 14.62 -5.72
C PHE A 98 4.08 14.47 -4.28
N ALA A 99 4.16 13.25 -3.74
CA ALA A 99 4.67 13.00 -2.39
C ALA A 99 6.14 13.42 -2.27
N VAL A 100 6.99 13.07 -3.24
CA VAL A 100 8.40 13.47 -3.25
C VAL A 100 8.54 14.99 -3.42
N MET A 101 7.86 15.57 -4.41
CA MET A 101 7.94 17.02 -4.68
C MET A 101 7.47 17.86 -3.50
N SER A 102 6.34 17.51 -2.88
CA SER A 102 5.86 18.22 -1.69
C SER A 102 6.81 18.07 -0.50
N THR A 103 7.44 16.91 -0.32
CA THR A 103 8.44 16.70 0.72
C THR A 103 9.68 17.57 0.49
N ILE A 104 10.15 17.69 -0.76
CA ILE A 104 11.25 18.62 -1.12
C ILE A 104 10.86 20.07 -0.80
N MET A 105 9.64 20.50 -1.13
CA MET A 105 9.19 21.87 -0.85
C MET A 105 9.10 22.18 0.65
N VAL A 106 8.73 21.19 1.47
CA VAL A 106 8.80 21.31 2.94
C VAL A 106 10.27 21.43 3.40
N SER A 107 11.22 20.78 2.72
CA SER A 107 12.66 20.91 3.02
C SER A 107 13.17 22.32 2.83
N VAL A 108 12.66 22.99 1.81
CA VAL A 108 13.03 24.36 1.45
C VAL A 108 12.24 25.39 2.29
N GLY A 109 11.34 24.93 3.17
CA GLY A 109 10.54 25.78 4.04
C GLY A 109 9.44 26.57 3.30
N ARG A 110 9.09 26.17 2.07
CA ARG A 110 8.11 26.89 1.24
C ARG A 110 6.65 26.55 1.57
N ILE A 111 6.41 25.40 2.21
CA ILE A 111 5.07 24.86 2.47
C ILE A 111 5.06 24.28 3.90
N PRO A 112 3.99 24.51 4.70
CA PRO A 112 3.86 23.86 6.00
C PRO A 112 3.67 22.34 5.86
N PRO A 113 4.12 21.55 6.86
CA PRO A 113 3.92 20.11 6.86
C PRO A 113 2.43 19.76 6.96
N ILE A 114 2.06 18.59 6.42
CA ILE A 114 0.71 18.04 6.48
C ILE A 114 0.68 17.03 7.62
N ASP A 115 -0.33 17.15 8.46
CA ASP A 115 -0.58 16.40 9.69
C ASP A 115 -1.84 15.50 9.61
N TYR A 116 -2.50 15.46 8.45
CA TYR A 116 -3.71 14.66 8.22
C TYR A 116 -3.57 13.66 7.07
N VAL A 117 -4.36 12.59 7.15
CA VAL A 117 -4.38 11.53 6.12
C VAL A 117 -5.37 11.85 5.02
N ARG A 118 -4.91 11.67 3.77
CA ARG A 118 -5.73 11.82 2.58
C ARG A 118 -6.04 10.45 2.00
N PHE A 119 -7.31 10.15 1.76
CA PHE A 119 -7.70 8.98 1.00
C PHE A 119 -7.56 9.29 -0.50
N MET A 120 -6.68 8.54 -1.16
CA MET A 120 -6.50 8.62 -2.61
C MET A 120 -6.30 10.09 -3.10
N ILE A 121 -5.49 10.87 -2.36
CA ILE A 121 -5.14 12.29 -2.56
C ILE A 121 -6.32 13.28 -2.44
N VAL A 122 -7.53 12.88 -2.84
CA VAL A 122 -8.70 13.73 -3.05
C VAL A 122 -9.48 13.98 -1.77
N PHE A 123 -9.77 12.93 -1.00
CA PHE A 123 -10.66 13.05 0.15
C PHE A 123 -9.84 13.14 1.44
N ARG A 124 -10.04 14.21 2.22
CA ARG A 124 -9.54 14.22 3.61
C ARG A 124 -10.36 13.23 4.40
N VAL A 125 -9.66 12.37 5.11
CA VAL A 125 -10.29 11.41 5.99
C VAL A 125 -10.84 12.17 7.21
N PRO A 126 -12.10 11.97 7.62
CA PRO A 126 -12.72 12.74 8.70
C PRO A 126 -12.25 12.33 10.09
N PHE A 127 -11.40 11.31 10.19
CA PHE A 127 -10.77 10.89 11.44
C PHE A 127 -9.33 11.38 11.48
N ASP A 128 -8.98 12.09 12.54
CA ASP A 128 -7.60 12.37 12.90
C ASP A 128 -7.00 11.12 13.56
N LEU A 129 -5.75 10.80 13.24
CA LEU A 129 -5.10 9.65 13.87
C LEU A 129 -4.70 10.03 15.30
N PRO A 130 -5.08 9.25 16.32
CA PRO A 130 -4.59 9.47 17.67
C PRO A 130 -3.09 9.21 17.67
N GLN A 131 -2.28 10.26 17.85
CA GLN A 131 -0.85 10.14 18.02
C GLN A 131 -0.58 9.95 19.52
N PHE A 132 -0.20 8.75 19.93
CA PHE A 132 0.05 8.46 21.35
C PHE A 132 1.41 8.97 21.83
N VAL A 133 2.37 9.19 20.91
CA VAL A 133 3.72 9.64 21.23
C VAL A 133 4.16 10.71 20.23
N ASP A 134 4.04 11.98 20.62
CA ASP A 134 4.53 13.11 19.85
C ASP A 134 6.02 13.34 20.11
N LEU A 135 6.86 12.61 19.37
CA LEU A 135 8.28 12.93 19.30
C LEU A 135 8.44 14.21 18.49
N GLN A 136 9.14 15.22 19.04
CA GLN A 136 9.64 16.37 18.28
C GLN A 136 10.51 15.86 17.13
N THR A 137 9.90 15.70 15.97
CA THR A 137 10.52 15.16 14.76
C THR A 137 10.56 16.23 13.70
N SER A 138 11.51 16.08 12.77
CA SER A 138 11.67 17.07 11.71
C SER A 138 10.39 17.18 10.86
N PRO A 139 10.00 18.40 10.45
CA PRO A 139 8.76 18.63 9.69
C PRO A 139 8.75 17.87 8.36
N ILE A 140 9.94 17.60 7.81
CA ILE A 140 10.13 16.77 6.61
C ILE A 140 9.61 15.35 6.80
N LEU A 141 9.95 14.76 7.95
CA LEU A 141 9.78 13.35 8.22
C LEU A 141 8.32 13.10 8.56
N LEU A 142 7.71 14.03 9.29
CA LEU A 142 6.29 14.04 9.58
C LEU A 142 5.49 14.09 8.27
N HIS A 143 5.73 15.10 7.42
CA HIS A 143 5.01 15.23 6.15
C HIS A 143 5.17 13.99 5.25
N PHE A 144 6.40 13.45 5.11
CA PHE A 144 6.65 12.28 4.28
C PHE A 144 5.97 11.02 4.83
N SER A 145 5.97 10.84 6.14
CA SER A 145 5.31 9.72 6.81
C SER A 145 3.81 9.70 6.57
N TYR A 146 3.12 10.85 6.69
CA TYR A 146 1.69 10.95 6.38
C TYR A 146 1.38 10.59 4.92
N ARG A 147 2.24 10.99 3.98
CA ARG A 147 2.08 10.64 2.55
C ARG A 147 2.19 9.14 2.33
N ILE A 148 3.23 8.49 2.86
CA ILE A 148 3.43 7.04 2.72
C ILE A 148 2.27 6.26 3.38
N TYR A 149 1.86 6.68 4.57
CA TYR A 149 0.74 6.08 5.28
C TYR A 149 -0.55 6.14 4.45
N SER A 150 -0.87 7.32 3.91
CA SER A 150 -2.05 7.53 3.06
C SER A 150 -2.07 6.57 1.86
N ILE A 151 -0.93 6.37 1.20
CA ILE A 151 -0.81 5.47 0.05
C ILE A 151 -1.07 4.02 0.49
N MET A 152 -0.44 3.57 1.57
CA MET A 152 -0.60 2.20 2.05
C MET A 152 -2.03 1.94 2.53
N PHE A 153 -2.58 2.84 3.36
CA PHE A 153 -3.93 2.75 3.92
C PHE A 153 -5.02 2.78 2.85
N SER A 154 -4.98 3.76 1.94
CA SER A 154 -5.98 3.83 0.85
C SER A 154 -5.93 2.57 -0.01
N SER A 155 -4.72 2.10 -0.31
CA SER A 155 -4.56 0.89 -1.09
C SER A 155 -5.18 -0.30 -0.36
N THR A 156 -4.89 -0.56 0.93
CA THR A 156 -5.41 -1.71 1.69
C THR A 156 -6.93 -1.69 1.80
N VAL A 157 -7.52 -0.53 2.07
CA VAL A 157 -8.98 -0.35 2.12
C VAL A 157 -9.63 -0.72 0.79
N ILE A 158 -9.13 -0.19 -0.34
CA ILE A 158 -9.67 -0.55 -1.67
C ILE A 158 -9.51 -2.05 -1.94
N GLY A 159 -8.41 -2.65 -1.46
CA GLY A 159 -8.21 -4.10 -1.52
C GLY A 159 -9.26 -4.90 -0.78
N LEU A 160 -9.59 -4.47 0.45
CA LEU A 160 -10.58 -5.13 1.29
C LEU A 160 -11.97 -5.03 0.65
N VAL A 161 -12.35 -3.85 0.15
CA VAL A 161 -13.63 -3.65 -0.54
C VAL A 161 -13.75 -4.53 -1.79
N LEU A 162 -12.76 -4.48 -2.69
CA LEU A 162 -12.79 -5.28 -3.92
C LEU A 162 -12.66 -6.77 -3.68
N GLY A 163 -11.91 -7.18 -2.66
CA GLY A 163 -11.76 -8.58 -2.32
C GLY A 163 -12.96 -9.15 -1.56
N PHE A 164 -13.76 -8.30 -0.89
CA PHE A 164 -15.03 -8.69 -0.30
C PHE A 164 -16.09 -8.98 -1.37
N ILE A 165 -16.19 -8.10 -2.37
CA ILE A 165 -17.15 -8.24 -3.48
C ILE A 165 -16.75 -9.37 -4.43
N TYR A 166 -15.47 -9.42 -4.83
CA TYR A 166 -14.98 -10.38 -5.83
C TYR A 166 -14.12 -11.48 -5.18
N TYR A 167 -13.21 -12.09 -5.94
CA TYR A 167 -12.20 -12.98 -5.38
C TYR A 167 -11.20 -12.23 -4.49
N PRO A 168 -10.66 -12.86 -3.42
CA PRO A 168 -9.79 -12.20 -2.44
C PRO A 168 -8.48 -11.64 -3.03
N ARG A 169 -8.07 -12.04 -4.24
CA ARG A 169 -6.86 -11.55 -4.93
C ARG A 169 -7.16 -10.66 -6.14
N THR A 170 -8.38 -10.16 -6.29
CA THR A 170 -8.73 -9.26 -7.41
C THR A 170 -7.88 -8.00 -7.43
N TRP A 171 -7.68 -7.34 -6.28
CA TRP A 171 -6.81 -6.18 -6.23
C TRP A 171 -5.39 -6.48 -6.71
N CYS A 172 -4.82 -7.62 -6.31
CA CYS A 172 -3.48 -8.02 -6.74
C CYS A 172 -3.36 -8.19 -8.26
N SER A 173 -4.47 -8.35 -8.99
CA SER A 173 -4.46 -8.42 -10.45
C SER A 173 -4.38 -7.05 -11.14
N VAL A 174 -4.76 -5.97 -10.45
CA VAL A 174 -4.80 -4.58 -10.96
C VAL A 174 -3.80 -3.67 -10.23
N CYS A 175 -3.18 -4.18 -9.16
CA CYS A 175 -2.28 -3.44 -8.28
C CYS A 175 -1.14 -2.74 -9.05
N PRO A 176 -0.94 -1.42 -8.84
CA PRO A 176 0.04 -0.64 -9.61
C PRO A 176 1.45 -1.23 -9.53
N MET A 177 1.83 -1.84 -8.40
CA MET A 177 3.12 -2.52 -8.25
C MET A 177 3.30 -3.68 -9.22
N LYS A 178 2.37 -4.65 -9.24
CA LYS A 178 2.49 -5.84 -10.11
C LYS A 178 2.51 -5.44 -11.57
N GLN A 179 1.71 -4.44 -11.91
CA GLN A 179 1.62 -3.86 -13.22
C GLN A 179 2.93 -3.18 -13.63
N ALA A 180 3.49 -2.31 -12.78
CA ALA A 180 4.77 -1.65 -13.05
C ALA A 180 5.89 -2.69 -13.29
N LEU A 181 5.95 -3.74 -12.46
CA LEU A 181 6.90 -4.85 -12.67
C LEU A 181 6.70 -5.56 -14.02
N ASN A 182 5.45 -5.74 -14.46
CA ASN A 182 5.18 -6.34 -15.76
C ASN A 182 5.60 -5.44 -16.93
N TYR A 183 5.51 -4.11 -16.78
CA TYR A 183 6.01 -3.16 -17.78
C TYR A 183 7.55 -3.18 -17.86
N VAL A 184 8.24 -3.25 -16.71
CA VAL A 184 9.71 -3.33 -16.66
C VAL A 184 10.24 -4.64 -17.25
N LYS A 185 9.46 -5.73 -17.15
CA LYS A 185 9.85 -7.04 -17.68
C LYS A 185 9.67 -7.17 -19.20
N LYS A 186 8.80 -6.35 -19.81
CA LYS A 186 8.48 -6.41 -21.24
C LYS A 186 9.57 -5.74 -22.05
#